data_AF-A0A1M5ND18-F1
#
_entry.id   AF-A0A1M5ND18-F1
#
_cell.length_a   1.000
_cell.length_b   1.000
_cell.length_c   1.000
_cell.angle_alpha   90.00
_cell.angle_beta   90.00
_cell.angle_gamma   90.00
#
_symmetry.space_group_name_H-M   'P 1'
#
loop_
_entity.id
_entity.type
_entity.pdbx_description
1 polymer ?
#
loop_
_entity_poly.entity_id
_entity_poly.type
_entity_poly.pdbx_seq_one_letter_code
_entity_poly.pdbx_strand_id
1 'polypeptide(L)'
;MQVIGGLQGINSIKMDSNIFTQAIKNPEVNKNQELDNKKNNLGFIDIMDAAISKVNDTQVNANNMIESLIKGEDVTMHDVMLSVQESQMSMQLMLEVRNKLYEAYQEINGVQL
;
A
#
# COMPACT_ATOMS: atom_id res chain seq x y z
N MET A 1 -49.18 63.53 11.38
CA MET A 1 -48.87 62.58 10.28
C MET A 1 -48.57 61.23 10.92
N GLN A 2 -49.29 60.18 10.51
CA GLN A 2 -49.40 58.88 11.16
C GLN A 2 -48.80 57.82 10.23
N VAL A 3 -47.94 56.92 10.73
CA VAL A 3 -47.68 55.55 10.22
C VAL A 3 -47.00 54.79 11.38
N ILE A 4 -47.65 53.84 12.06
CA ILE A 4 -47.94 52.44 11.72
C ILE A 4 -46.74 51.50 11.92
N GLY A 5 -46.98 50.40 12.65
CA GLY A 5 -46.20 49.15 12.65
C GLY A 5 -45.29 49.04 13.87
N GLY A 6 -45.49 48.14 14.84
CA GLY A 6 -45.78 46.72 14.67
C GLY A 6 -44.46 45.94 14.76
N LEU A 7 -44.43 44.98 15.70
CA LEU A 7 -43.41 43.95 15.95
C LEU A 7 -42.26 44.31 16.92
N GLN A 8 -42.49 43.93 18.17
CA GLN A 8 -41.46 43.33 19.00
C GLN A 8 -41.03 41.99 18.35
N GLY A 9 -40.00 42.04 17.52
CA GLY A 9 -39.18 40.92 17.08
C GLY A 9 -37.76 41.48 16.97
N ILE A 10 -36.71 40.92 17.52
CA ILE A 10 -36.36 39.51 17.60
C ILE A 10 -35.63 39.33 18.93
N ASN A 11 -36.16 38.44 19.77
CA ASN A 11 -35.48 37.96 20.96
C ASN A 11 -34.08 37.47 20.56
N SER A 12 -33.04 38.01 21.21
CA SER A 12 -31.65 37.61 20.99
C SER A 12 -31.53 36.09 21.11
N ILE A 13 -31.24 35.40 20.01
CA ILE A 13 -30.87 33.99 20.02
C ILE A 13 -29.57 33.90 20.80
N LYS A 14 -29.67 33.56 22.09
CA LYS A 14 -28.52 33.12 22.87
C LYS A 14 -28.15 31.74 22.33
N MET A 15 -27.07 31.64 21.57
CA MET A 15 -26.48 30.34 21.27
C MET A 15 -26.01 29.74 22.59
N ASP A 16 -26.73 28.71 23.05
CA ASP A 16 -26.28 27.89 24.17
C ASP A 16 -25.05 27.10 23.70
N SER A 17 -23.91 27.32 24.37
CA SER A 17 -22.64 26.61 24.14
C SER A 17 -22.76 25.09 24.26
N ASN A 18 -23.84 24.60 24.88
CA ASN A 18 -24.15 23.18 24.99
C ASN A 18 -24.55 22.54 23.66
N ILE A 19 -24.95 23.32 22.63
CA ILE A 19 -25.24 22.79 21.28
C ILE A 19 -23.95 22.32 20.60
N PHE A 20 -22.85 23.07 20.79
CA PHE A 20 -21.54 22.69 20.27
C PHE A 20 -20.96 21.48 21.03
N THR A 21 -21.20 21.38 22.33
CA THR A 21 -20.76 20.22 23.13
C THR A 21 -21.56 18.95 22.81
N GLN A 22 -22.84 19.07 22.47
CA GLN A 22 -23.66 17.92 22.03
C GLN A 22 -23.21 17.37 20.67
N ALA A 23 -22.75 18.23 19.76
CA ALA A 23 -22.21 17.82 18.45
C ALA A 23 -20.89 17.05 18.56
N ILE A 24 -20.06 17.36 19.56
CA ILE A 24 -18.75 16.69 19.77
C ILE A 24 -18.88 15.41 20.63
N LYS A 25 -20.01 15.18 21.31
CA LYS A 25 -20.18 14.06 22.26
C LYS A 25 -20.81 12.79 21.66
N ASN A 26 -21.18 12.76 20.37
CA ASN A 26 -21.83 11.59 19.77
C ASN A 26 -21.10 11.07 18.51
N PRO A 27 -20.18 10.10 18.63
CA PRO A 27 -19.44 9.54 17.49
C PRO A 27 -20.13 8.32 16.85
N GLU A 28 -21.46 8.22 16.85
CA GLU A 28 -22.19 7.04 16.35
C GLU A 28 -22.99 7.31 15.06
N VAL A 29 -22.54 8.21 14.17
CA VAL A 29 -23.11 8.33 12.80
C VAL A 29 -22.03 8.65 11.77
N ASN A 30 -21.35 7.60 11.27
CA ASN A 30 -21.16 7.30 9.83
C ASN A 30 -20.27 6.06 9.66
N LYS A 31 -20.86 4.87 9.86
CA LYS A 31 -20.22 3.58 9.62
C LYS A 31 -20.37 3.13 8.16
N ASN A 32 -20.07 4.00 7.18
CA ASN A 32 -20.08 3.66 5.75
C ASN A 32 -19.03 4.45 4.94
N GLN A 33 -17.87 4.77 5.53
CA GLN A 33 -16.70 5.29 4.80
C GLN A 33 -15.39 4.62 5.28
N GLU A 34 -15.37 3.30 5.43
CA GLU A 34 -14.16 2.52 5.74
C GLU A 34 -13.93 1.35 4.77
N LEU A 35 -14.32 1.51 3.49
CA LEU A 35 -14.05 0.48 2.46
C LEU A 35 -13.09 0.91 1.35
N ASP A 36 -12.48 2.10 1.41
CA ASP A 36 -11.53 2.57 0.37
C ASP A 36 -10.12 2.94 0.84
N ASN A 37 -9.83 2.86 2.14
CA ASN A 37 -8.47 3.13 2.66
C ASN A 37 -7.60 1.87 2.82
N LYS A 38 -8.06 0.70 2.38
CA LYS A 38 -7.32 -0.57 2.47
C LYS A 38 -6.91 -1.14 1.10
N LYS A 39 -6.85 -0.30 0.07
CA LYS A 39 -6.49 -0.72 -1.29
C LYS A 39 -5.32 0.04 -1.93
N ASN A 40 -4.74 1.03 -1.25
CA ASN A 40 -3.70 1.90 -1.80
C ASN A 40 -2.44 1.99 -0.94
N ASN A 41 -2.04 0.89 -0.33
CA ASN A 41 -0.68 0.69 0.17
C ASN A 41 -0.27 -0.76 -0.13
N LEU A 42 -0.20 -1.10 -1.42
CA LEU A 42 0.87 -2.02 -1.82
C LEU A 42 2.13 -1.19 -1.67
N GLY A 43 2.71 -1.22 -0.48
CA GLY A 43 3.88 -0.46 -0.14
C GLY A 43 5.04 -0.93 -1.01
N PHE A 44 5.94 -0.01 -1.35
CA PHE A 44 7.15 -0.38 -2.07
C PHE A 44 8.00 -1.44 -1.33
N ILE A 45 7.91 -1.47 0.01
CA ILE A 45 8.45 -2.55 0.85
C ILE A 45 7.82 -3.91 0.50
N ASP A 46 6.51 -3.98 0.33
CA ASP A 46 5.79 -5.22 -0.01
C ASP A 46 6.25 -5.77 -1.37
N ILE A 47 6.51 -4.87 -2.34
CA ILE A 47 7.05 -5.23 -3.65
C ILE A 47 8.47 -5.82 -3.51
N MET A 48 9.29 -5.26 -2.61
CA MET A 48 10.63 -5.79 -2.35
C MET A 48 10.60 -7.13 -1.65
N ASP A 49 9.78 -7.29 -0.63
CA ASP A 49 9.61 -8.57 0.07
C ASP A 49 9.09 -9.65 -0.90
N ALA A 50 8.16 -9.29 -1.79
CA ALA A 50 7.68 -10.16 -2.85
C ALA A 50 8.79 -10.54 -3.85
N ALA A 51 9.64 -9.58 -4.26
CA ALA A 51 10.75 -9.84 -5.17
C ALA A 51 11.80 -10.76 -4.55
N ILE A 52 12.17 -10.55 -3.27
CA ILE A 52 13.10 -11.43 -2.54
C ILE A 52 12.53 -12.84 -2.44
N SER A 53 11.25 -12.96 -2.07
CA SER A 53 10.56 -14.25 -1.98
C SER A 53 10.54 -14.95 -3.35
N LYS A 54 10.21 -14.23 -4.43
CA LYS A 54 10.18 -14.78 -5.79
C LYS A 54 11.57 -15.25 -6.25
N VAL A 55 12.63 -14.52 -5.92
CA VAL A 55 14.01 -14.96 -6.22
C VAL A 55 14.35 -16.24 -5.46
N ASN A 56 14.02 -16.31 -4.17
CA ASN A 56 14.24 -17.53 -3.39
C ASN A 56 13.48 -18.72 -3.98
N ASP A 57 12.19 -18.54 -4.31
CA ASP A 57 11.36 -19.61 -4.86
C ASP A 57 11.90 -20.11 -6.21
N THR A 58 12.29 -19.21 -7.10
CA THR A 58 12.85 -19.57 -8.41
C THR A 58 14.22 -20.23 -8.30
N GLN A 59 15.07 -19.79 -7.36
CA GLN A 59 16.36 -20.42 -7.06
C GLN A 59 16.18 -21.84 -6.52
N VAL A 60 15.27 -22.05 -5.55
CA VAL A 60 14.96 -23.36 -4.99
C VAL A 60 14.39 -24.29 -6.06
N ASN A 61 13.46 -23.79 -6.87
CA ASN A 61 12.88 -24.55 -7.97
C ASN A 61 13.94 -24.99 -8.99
N ALA A 62 14.82 -24.07 -9.40
CA ALA A 62 15.91 -24.40 -10.32
C ALA A 62 16.86 -25.46 -9.72
N ASN A 63 17.22 -25.34 -8.44
CA ASN A 63 18.06 -26.33 -7.76
C ASN A 63 17.38 -27.71 -7.69
N ASN A 64 16.09 -27.75 -7.37
CA ASN A 64 15.31 -28.99 -7.34
C ASN A 64 15.27 -29.64 -8.72
N MET A 65 15.03 -28.87 -9.78
CA MET A 65 15.01 -29.39 -11.15
C MET A 65 16.38 -29.93 -11.59
N ILE A 66 17.47 -29.24 -11.22
CA ILE A 66 18.84 -29.73 -11.44
C ILE A 66 19.04 -31.06 -10.71
N GLU A 67 18.62 -31.15 -9.46
CA GLU A 67 18.78 -32.35 -8.64
C GLU A 67 17.96 -33.53 -9.20
N SER A 68 16.70 -33.31 -9.57
CA SER A 68 15.82 -34.28 -10.22
C SER A 68 16.42 -34.80 -11.53
N LEU A 69 17.02 -33.91 -12.34
CA LEU A 69 17.67 -34.29 -13.58
C LEU A 69 18.90 -35.18 -13.34
N ILE A 70 19.73 -34.83 -12.35
CA ILE A 70 20.91 -35.62 -11.99
C ILE A 70 20.50 -37.00 -11.43
N LYS A 71 19.38 -37.07 -10.71
CA LYS A 71 18.79 -38.33 -10.21
C LYS A 71 18.15 -39.19 -11.31
N GLY A 72 17.97 -38.64 -12.51
CA GLY A 72 17.29 -39.33 -13.62
C GLY A 72 15.77 -39.43 -13.42
N GLU A 73 15.18 -38.52 -12.65
CA GLU A 73 13.72 -38.37 -12.57
C GLU A 73 13.15 -37.86 -13.91
N ASP A 74 11.83 -37.88 -14.06
CA ASP A 74 11.11 -37.47 -15.28
C ASP A 74 11.10 -35.94 -15.47
N VAL A 75 12.28 -35.35 -15.63
CA VAL A 75 12.49 -33.93 -15.93
C VAL A 75 13.46 -33.82 -17.11
N THR A 76 13.10 -32.99 -18.09
CA THR A 76 13.94 -32.82 -19.26
C THR A 76 15.01 -31.76 -19.03
N MET A 77 16.15 -31.87 -19.72
CA MET A 77 17.20 -30.84 -19.70
C MET A 77 16.65 -29.45 -20.10
N HIS A 78 15.65 -29.41 -21.00
CA HIS A 78 15.03 -28.16 -21.42
C HIS A 78 14.31 -27.47 -20.27
N ASP A 79 13.55 -28.22 -19.46
CA ASP A 79 12.83 -27.68 -18.31
C ASP A 79 13.81 -27.16 -17.25
N VAL A 80 14.91 -27.88 -17.01
CA VAL A 80 15.98 -27.41 -16.12
C VAL A 80 16.57 -26.09 -16.63
N MET A 81 16.91 -26.01 -17.92
CA MET A 81 17.44 -24.77 -18.50
C MET A 81 16.45 -23.61 -18.37
N LEU A 82 15.16 -23.84 -18.61
CA LEU A 82 14.11 -22.83 -18.44
C LEU A 82 14.04 -22.35 -16.99
N SER A 83 14.05 -23.27 -16.01
CA SER A 83 14.00 -22.92 -14.59
C SER A 83 15.20 -22.08 -14.15
N VAL A 84 16.39 -22.41 -14.65
CA VAL A 84 17.63 -21.66 -14.39
C VAL A 84 17.55 -20.26 -15.02
N GLN A 85 17.02 -20.16 -16.24
CA GLN A 85 16.79 -18.88 -16.92
C GLN A 85 15.78 -18.01 -16.16
N GLU A 86 14.67 -18.58 -15.67
CA GLU A 86 13.69 -17.86 -14.86
C GLU A 86 14.32 -17.33 -13.55
N SER A 87 15.13 -18.15 -12.89
CA SER A 87 15.85 -17.76 -11.67
C SER A 87 16.82 -16.60 -11.94
N GLN A 88 17.58 -16.66 -13.04
CA GLN A 88 18.48 -15.57 -13.44
C GLN A 88 17.73 -14.28 -13.74
N MET A 89 16.63 -14.35 -14.49
CA MET A 89 15.78 -13.19 -14.80
C MET A 89 15.18 -12.58 -13.53
N SER A 90 14.68 -13.41 -12.62
CA SER A 90 14.11 -12.97 -11.34
C SER A 90 15.16 -12.26 -10.47
N MET A 91 16.40 -12.77 -10.45
CA MET A 91 17.51 -12.13 -9.74
C MET A 91 17.87 -10.76 -10.34
N GLN A 92 17.89 -10.66 -11.67
CA GLN A 92 18.13 -9.37 -12.36
C GLN A 92 17.06 -8.34 -11.98
N LEU A 93 15.79 -8.75 -11.96
CA LEU A 93 14.70 -7.88 -11.52
C LEU A 93 14.88 -7.42 -10.07
N MET A 94 15.26 -8.33 -9.15
CA MET A 94 15.54 -7.95 -7.76
C MET A 94 16.66 -6.91 -7.65
N LEU A 95 17.73 -7.04 -8.43
CA LEU A 95 18.82 -6.07 -8.44
C LEU A 95 18.34 -4.68 -8.89
N GLU A 96 17.48 -4.61 -9.90
CA GLU A 96 16.87 -3.34 -10.32
C GLU A 96 16.04 -2.73 -9.20
N VAL A 97 15.21 -3.52 -8.52
CA VAL A 97 14.41 -3.00 -7.41
C VAL A 97 15.29 -2.57 -6.23
N ARG A 98 16.38 -3.30 -5.94
CA ARG A 98 17.39 -2.89 -4.95
C ARG A 98 18.03 -1.55 -5.31
N ASN A 99 18.38 -1.34 -6.58
CA ASN A 99 18.93 -0.08 -7.05
C ASN A 99 17.91 1.05 -6.89
N LYS A 100 16.64 0.82 -7.23
CA LYS A 100 15.55 1.79 -7.06
C LYS A 100 15.31 2.13 -5.58
N LEU A 101 15.42 1.17 -4.67
CA LEU A 101 15.39 1.44 -3.22
C LEU A 101 16.52 2.37 -2.79
N TYR A 102 17.74 2.08 -3.26
CA TYR A 102 18.90 2.88 -2.93
C TYR A 102 18.74 4.32 -3.47
N GLU A 103 18.26 4.48 -4.70
CA GLU A 103 17.93 5.78 -5.29
C GLU A 103 16.87 6.53 -4.47
N ALA A 104 15.75 5.89 -4.15
CA ALA A 104 14.67 6.50 -3.37
C ALA A 104 15.12 6.92 -1.96
N TYR A 105 15.98 6.10 -1.32
CA TYR A 105 16.61 6.47 -0.05
C TYR A 105 17.51 7.71 -0.20
N GLN A 106 18.31 7.76 -1.26
CA GLN A 106 19.18 8.92 -1.52
C GLN A 106 18.38 10.19 -1.83
N GLU A 107 17.28 10.09 -2.57
CA GLU A 107 16.42 11.22 -2.93
C GLU A 107 15.79 11.89 -1.70
N ILE A 108 15.25 11.10 -0.75
CA ILE A 108 14.67 11.62 0.50
C ILE A 108 15.71 12.38 1.33
N ASN A 109 16.96 11.92 1.34
CA ASN A 109 18.06 12.57 2.04
C ASN A 109 18.55 13.83 1.30
N GLY A 110 18.54 13.81 -0.04
CA GLY A 110 18.97 14.93 -0.88
C GLY A 110 18.00 16.12 -0.91
N VAL A 111 16.70 15.89 -0.71
CA VAL A 111 15.68 16.96 -0.63
C VAL A 111 15.80 17.82 0.64
N GLN A 112 16.58 17.40 1.64
CA GLN A 112 16.72 18.07 2.94
C GLN A 112 17.98 18.95 3.10
N LEU A 113 18.75 19.20 2.04
CA LEU A 113 19.85 20.18 2.02
C LEU A 113 19.48 21.40 1.16
#